data_AF-A0A929YH07-F1
#
_entry.id   AF-A0A929YH07-F1
#
_cell.length_a   1.000
_cell.length_b   1.000
_cell.length_c   1.000
_cell.angle_alpha   90.00
_cell.angle_beta   90.00
_cell.angle_gamma   90.00
#
_symmetry.space_group_name_H-M   'P 1'
#
loop_
_entity.id
_entity.type
_entity.pdbx_description
1 polymer ?
#
loop_
_entity_poly.entity_id
_entity_poly.type
_entity_poly.pdbx_seq_one_letter_code
_entity_poly.pdbx_strand_id
1 'polypeptide(L)'
;MYSTKLNHFSYSEGKSHALEAVKHAKRLGVPKTVIYFTVDYDATDPEIDSNIIPYFKALKDNIRDGYLVGIYASRNICSRIIHHGLAEAAFVSDMSTGYSGNLGFSIPDKWVFDQFTEITGYRGRWDLDRVAYSGKFPACSLVVHNGQSKFQHDDIINAISQIEKIAIKKLKDPIKNQQLSKFILEYLRKPEYWAKENTALMWQVYTPESYDSSEVILKEEVNRICKSIIPDPGQFKTTYDLEHFAATVLGNICHFDSVSYDYFMFADLGGWILDLLQIWGNSQKEGIQKQYLQNWLSVCLGSRSIESGFDYKDLMSDVDGYLAAMMLHDKNALLSEVLRYIFSLAPLNRRSLFCLNRFKGERKCVESVFDSLVNGLPRNEIPFFDAILLRASASNRLPDESESKYLSDVLFHALTHDFIDG
;
A
#
# COMPACT_ATOMS: atom_id res chain seq x y z
N MET A 1 23.36 -5.27 -21.81
CA MET A 1 24.72 -5.83 -22.05
C MET A 1 24.78 -7.20 -21.39
N TYR A 2 25.54 -8.14 -21.96
CA TYR A 2 25.70 -9.49 -21.43
C TYR A 2 26.89 -9.53 -20.47
N SER A 3 26.85 -10.31 -19.39
CA SER A 3 27.92 -10.40 -18.38
C SER A 3 28.67 -11.73 -18.48
N THR A 4 29.00 -12.14 -19.70
CA THR A 4 29.43 -13.52 -20.03
C THR A 4 30.88 -13.67 -20.48
N LYS A 5 31.68 -12.59 -20.45
CA LYS A 5 33.09 -12.58 -20.89
C LYS A 5 33.91 -11.63 -20.03
N LEU A 6 35.20 -11.95 -19.85
CA LEU A 6 36.12 -11.19 -18.98
C LEU A 6 36.17 -9.68 -19.30
N ASN A 7 36.18 -9.30 -20.58
CA ASN A 7 36.29 -7.90 -21.01
C ASN A 7 35.03 -7.05 -20.71
N HIS A 8 33.94 -7.66 -20.26
CA HIS A 8 32.76 -6.93 -19.76
C HIS A 8 32.95 -6.43 -18.32
N PHE A 9 34.01 -6.87 -17.63
CA PHE A 9 34.29 -6.52 -16.25
C PHE A 9 35.52 -5.60 -16.19
N SER A 10 35.25 -4.30 -16.10
CA SER A 10 36.26 -3.26 -15.86
C SER A 10 35.71 -2.20 -14.92
N TYR A 11 36.58 -1.35 -14.39
CA TYR A 11 36.15 -0.26 -13.52
C TYR A 11 35.18 0.71 -14.23
N SER A 12 35.43 1.03 -15.52
CA SER A 12 34.55 1.92 -16.28
C SER A 12 33.18 1.31 -16.52
N GLU A 13 33.13 0.01 -16.85
CA GLU A 13 31.86 -0.71 -17.01
C GLU A 13 31.08 -0.78 -15.70
N GLY A 14 31.74 -1.07 -14.57
CA GLY A 14 31.08 -1.11 -13.26
C GLY A 14 30.48 0.22 -12.87
N LYS A 15 31.17 1.33 -13.15
CA LYS A 15 30.60 2.68 -12.96
C LYS A 15 29.36 2.89 -13.84
N SER A 16 29.44 2.52 -15.12
CA SER A 16 28.32 2.66 -16.06
C SER A 16 27.11 1.86 -15.59
N HIS A 17 27.30 0.58 -15.28
CA HIS A 17 26.26 -0.33 -14.82
C HIS A 17 25.61 0.11 -13.50
N ALA A 18 26.36 0.65 -12.55
CA ALA A 18 25.77 1.18 -11.31
C ALA A 18 24.78 2.33 -11.59
N LEU A 19 25.16 3.26 -12.48
CA LEU A 19 24.33 4.41 -12.84
C LEU A 19 23.10 3.98 -13.65
N GLU A 20 23.27 3.06 -14.60
CA GLU A 20 22.17 2.50 -15.39
C GLU A 20 21.20 1.69 -14.54
N ALA A 21 21.72 0.86 -13.62
CA ALA A 21 20.91 0.07 -12.71
C ALA A 21 20.02 0.96 -11.84
N VAL A 22 20.57 2.01 -11.22
CA VAL A 22 19.76 2.97 -10.43
C VAL A 22 18.74 3.68 -11.31
N LYS A 23 19.13 4.14 -12.50
CA LYS A 23 18.21 4.78 -13.46
C LYS A 23 17.05 3.86 -13.84
N HIS A 24 17.33 2.59 -14.15
CA HIS A 24 16.32 1.62 -14.54
C HIS A 24 15.47 1.18 -13.36
N ALA A 25 16.06 0.93 -12.19
CA ALA A 25 15.34 0.61 -10.95
C ALA A 25 14.33 1.71 -10.62
N LYS A 26 14.72 2.99 -10.69
CA LYS A 26 13.81 4.13 -10.50
C LYS A 26 12.73 4.23 -11.58
N ARG A 27 13.09 4.00 -12.84
CA ARG A 27 12.14 4.03 -13.97
C ARG A 27 11.07 2.94 -13.83
N LEU A 28 11.47 1.75 -13.38
CA LEU A 28 10.58 0.62 -13.10
C LEU A 28 9.95 0.71 -11.70
N GLY A 29 10.36 1.72 -10.91
CA GLY A 29 10.09 1.99 -9.50
C GLY A 29 10.30 0.82 -8.55
N VAL A 30 11.34 0.03 -8.78
CA VAL A 30 11.90 -0.86 -7.76
C VAL A 30 12.16 -0.02 -6.49
N PRO A 31 11.65 -0.38 -5.30
CA PRO A 31 11.97 0.33 -4.06
C PRO A 31 13.45 0.17 -3.70
N LYS A 32 13.95 1.03 -2.80
CA LYS A 32 15.34 0.96 -2.32
C LYS A 32 15.63 -0.43 -1.76
N THR A 33 16.53 -1.16 -2.41
CA THR A 33 16.83 -2.57 -2.12
C THR A 33 18.22 -2.96 -2.64
N VAL A 34 18.58 -4.24 -2.55
CA VAL A 34 19.79 -4.80 -3.16
C VAL A 34 19.55 -5.09 -4.64
N ILE A 35 20.43 -4.59 -5.52
CA ILE A 35 20.46 -4.94 -6.95
C ILE A 35 21.59 -5.96 -7.16
N TYR A 36 21.25 -7.15 -7.65
CA TYR A 36 22.21 -8.22 -7.90
C TYR A 36 22.87 -8.04 -9.26
N PHE A 37 24.15 -7.67 -9.27
CA PHE A 37 24.95 -7.56 -10.49
C PHE A 37 25.52 -8.93 -10.86
N THR A 38 25.33 -9.31 -12.11
CA THR A 38 25.60 -10.66 -12.61
C THR A 38 27.04 -10.81 -13.10
N VAL A 39 27.70 -11.88 -12.68
CA VAL A 39 28.91 -12.46 -13.28
C VAL A 39 28.52 -13.83 -13.81
N ASP A 40 27.98 -13.87 -15.02
CA ASP A 40 27.52 -15.08 -15.70
C ASP A 40 28.66 -15.68 -16.52
N TYR A 41 29.78 -15.89 -15.83
CA TYR A 41 31.06 -16.27 -16.40
C TYR A 41 31.88 -17.06 -15.37
N ASP A 42 32.42 -18.20 -15.76
CA ASP A 42 33.28 -19.03 -14.89
C ASP A 42 34.70 -18.46 -14.85
N ALA A 43 34.89 -17.40 -14.05
CA ALA A 43 36.19 -16.74 -13.89
C ALA A 43 37.15 -17.56 -13.02
N THR A 44 38.39 -17.66 -13.45
CA THR A 44 39.51 -18.19 -12.66
C THR A 44 39.91 -17.22 -11.55
N ASP A 45 40.62 -17.69 -10.51
CA ASP A 45 41.08 -16.82 -9.42
C ASP A 45 41.89 -15.58 -9.91
N PRO A 46 42.84 -15.70 -10.86
CA PRO A 46 43.53 -14.53 -11.42
C PRO A 46 42.58 -13.53 -12.09
N GLU A 47 41.56 -14.00 -12.78
CA GLU A 47 40.55 -13.15 -13.45
C GLU A 47 39.61 -12.46 -12.45
N ILE A 48 39.28 -13.15 -11.34
CA ILE A 48 38.57 -12.54 -10.22
C ILE A 48 39.36 -11.35 -9.68
N ASP A 49 40.66 -11.54 -9.44
CA ASP A 49 41.54 -10.51 -8.91
C ASP A 49 41.76 -9.34 -9.88
N SER A 50 42.00 -9.64 -11.16
CA SER A 50 42.33 -8.62 -12.15
C SER A 50 41.13 -7.83 -12.67
N ASN A 51 39.92 -8.42 -12.70
CA ASN A 51 38.76 -7.84 -13.39
C ASN A 51 37.51 -7.74 -12.51
N ILE A 52 37.13 -8.83 -11.83
CA ILE A 52 35.84 -8.87 -11.09
C ILE A 52 35.90 -7.99 -9.84
N ILE A 53 36.97 -8.04 -9.06
CA ILE A 53 37.14 -7.18 -7.87
C ILE A 53 37.16 -5.69 -8.25
N PRO A 54 37.96 -5.22 -9.23
CA PRO A 54 37.92 -3.82 -9.68
C PRO A 54 36.54 -3.38 -10.19
N TYR A 55 35.82 -4.25 -10.90
CA TYR A 55 34.46 -3.99 -11.36
C TYR A 55 33.48 -3.81 -10.18
N PHE A 56 33.49 -4.70 -9.18
CA PHE A 56 32.62 -4.58 -8.00
C PHE A 56 33.00 -3.41 -7.09
N LYS A 57 34.28 -3.02 -7.06
CA LYS A 57 34.70 -1.77 -6.42
C LYS A 57 34.04 -0.57 -7.08
N ALA A 58 34.05 -0.51 -8.42
CA ALA A 58 33.36 0.55 -9.15
C ALA A 58 31.84 0.56 -8.88
N LEU A 59 31.20 -0.60 -8.78
CA LEU A 59 29.78 -0.70 -8.40
C LEU A 59 29.51 -0.09 -7.02
N LYS A 60 30.26 -0.51 -5.99
CA LYS A 60 30.11 -0.01 -4.61
C LYS A 60 30.37 1.49 -4.53
N ASP A 61 31.39 1.98 -5.23
CA ASP A 61 31.75 3.40 -5.26
C ASP A 61 30.72 4.28 -5.99
N ASN A 62 29.89 3.72 -6.87
CA ASN A 62 28.98 4.49 -7.74
C ASN A 62 27.48 4.17 -7.57
N ILE A 63 27.09 3.15 -6.80
CA ILE A 63 25.67 2.92 -6.46
C ILE A 63 25.16 4.07 -5.57
N ARG A 64 23.94 4.55 -5.79
CA ARG A 64 23.36 5.74 -5.12
C ARG A 64 21.90 5.51 -4.74
N ASP A 65 21.26 6.56 -4.21
CA ASP A 65 19.83 6.62 -3.93
C ASP A 65 19.30 5.58 -2.93
N GLY A 66 20.19 5.01 -2.11
CA GLY A 66 19.86 4.00 -1.10
C GLY A 66 19.75 2.57 -1.62
N TYR A 67 20.10 2.32 -2.88
CA TYR A 67 20.30 0.95 -3.38
C TYR A 67 21.64 0.39 -2.90
N LEU A 68 21.68 -0.93 -2.74
CA LEU A 68 22.86 -1.68 -2.32
C LEU A 68 23.32 -2.62 -3.42
N VAL A 69 24.61 -2.95 -3.42
CA VAL A 69 25.21 -3.90 -4.37
C VAL A 69 25.00 -5.33 -3.86
N GLY A 70 24.42 -6.18 -4.69
CA GLY A 70 24.41 -7.64 -4.55
C GLY A 70 25.19 -8.27 -5.69
N ILE A 71 25.55 -9.55 -5.55
CA ILE A 71 26.24 -10.32 -6.59
C ILE A 71 25.44 -11.56 -6.98
N TYR A 72 25.31 -11.82 -8.27
CA TYR A 72 24.95 -13.14 -8.81
C TYR A 72 26.17 -13.77 -9.47
N ALA A 73 26.64 -14.92 -8.98
CA ALA A 73 27.80 -15.64 -9.52
C ALA A 73 27.94 -17.06 -8.93
N SER A 74 28.98 -17.79 -9.33
CA SER A 74 29.41 -19.03 -8.67
C SER A 74 29.78 -18.82 -7.19
N ARG A 75 29.79 -19.90 -6.42
CA ARG A 75 30.09 -19.89 -4.97
C ARG A 75 31.43 -19.23 -4.64
N ASN A 76 32.50 -19.55 -5.38
CA ASN A 76 33.83 -18.95 -5.18
C ASN A 76 33.81 -17.43 -5.39
N ILE A 77 33.27 -16.96 -6.52
CA ILE A 77 33.21 -15.53 -6.86
C ILE A 77 32.38 -14.77 -5.83
N CYS A 78 31.18 -15.27 -5.48
CA CYS A 78 30.35 -14.67 -4.45
C CYS A 78 31.10 -14.54 -3.12
N SER A 79 31.78 -15.61 -2.67
CA SER A 79 32.52 -15.62 -1.41
C SER A 79 33.65 -14.58 -1.40
N ARG A 80 34.39 -14.44 -2.51
CA ARG A 80 35.47 -13.46 -2.66
C ARG A 80 34.94 -12.02 -2.57
N ILE A 81 33.89 -11.70 -3.33
CA ILE A 81 33.32 -10.34 -3.36
C ILE A 81 32.69 -9.94 -2.02
N ILE A 82 32.03 -10.88 -1.33
CA ILE A 82 31.50 -10.65 0.02
C ILE A 82 32.63 -10.44 1.04
N HIS A 83 33.71 -11.24 1.00
CA HIS A 83 34.86 -11.06 1.89
C HIS A 83 35.55 -9.70 1.72
N HIS A 84 35.59 -9.15 0.51
CA HIS A 84 36.11 -7.81 0.25
C HIS A 84 35.14 -6.67 0.65
N GLY A 85 33.94 -6.99 1.16
CA GLY A 85 32.94 -5.99 1.56
C GLY A 85 32.31 -5.22 0.40
N LEU A 86 32.40 -5.76 -0.83
CA LEU A 86 31.96 -5.08 -2.05
C LEU A 86 30.49 -5.35 -2.41
N ALA A 87 29.88 -6.37 -1.80
CA ALA A 87 28.46 -6.67 -1.93
C ALA A 87 27.82 -7.01 -0.56
N GLU A 88 26.52 -6.76 -0.44
CA GLU A 88 25.75 -6.98 0.79
C GLU A 88 25.02 -8.33 0.80
N ALA A 89 24.75 -8.91 -0.37
CA ALA A 89 24.04 -10.17 -0.51
C ALA A 89 24.50 -10.94 -1.75
N ALA A 90 24.43 -12.27 -1.66
CA ALA A 90 24.77 -13.18 -2.74
C ALA A 90 23.54 -13.93 -3.28
N PHE A 91 23.45 -14.02 -4.60
CA PHE A 91 22.53 -14.88 -5.34
C PHE A 91 23.38 -15.93 -6.06
N VAL A 92 23.38 -17.15 -5.56
CA VAL A 92 24.29 -18.21 -6.00
C VAL A 92 23.74 -18.90 -7.25
N SER A 93 24.59 -19.12 -8.24
CA SER A 93 24.26 -19.77 -9.51
C SER A 93 24.56 -21.28 -9.49
N ASP A 94 23.97 -22.04 -8.57
CA ASP A 94 24.26 -23.48 -8.41
C ASP A 94 23.72 -24.36 -9.56
N MET A 95 22.77 -23.85 -10.34
CA MET A 95 22.26 -24.51 -11.55
C MET A 95 23.35 -24.63 -12.64
N SER A 96 24.35 -23.73 -12.65
CA SER A 96 25.51 -23.79 -13.53
C SER A 96 26.52 -24.85 -13.05
N THR A 97 26.15 -26.12 -13.17
CA THR A 97 26.96 -27.27 -12.75
C THR A 97 28.31 -27.38 -13.46
N GLY A 98 28.47 -26.73 -14.62
CA GLY A 98 29.73 -26.66 -15.36
C GLY A 98 30.72 -25.60 -14.85
N TYR A 99 30.34 -24.74 -13.90
CA TYR A 99 31.24 -23.72 -13.35
C TYR A 99 32.17 -24.32 -12.30
N SER A 100 33.47 -24.24 -12.55
CA SER A 100 34.51 -24.68 -11.63
C SER A 100 34.40 -24.01 -10.26
N GLY A 101 33.94 -22.76 -10.22
CA GLY A 101 33.71 -22.02 -8.97
C GLY A 101 32.58 -22.56 -8.06
N ASN A 102 31.79 -23.53 -8.52
CA ASN A 102 30.79 -24.25 -7.69
C ASN A 102 31.32 -25.59 -7.15
N LEU A 103 32.37 -26.14 -7.76
CA LEU A 103 32.93 -27.44 -7.40
C LEU A 103 33.87 -27.32 -6.20
N GLY A 104 33.44 -27.82 -5.04
CA GLY A 104 34.27 -27.86 -3.83
C GLY A 104 34.25 -26.58 -2.99
N PHE A 105 33.48 -25.57 -3.38
CA PHE A 105 33.28 -24.35 -2.59
C PHE A 105 31.98 -24.40 -1.79
N SER A 106 32.03 -23.92 -0.55
CA SER A 106 30.84 -23.78 0.31
C SER A 106 29.96 -22.62 -0.14
N ILE A 107 28.66 -22.67 0.20
CA ILE A 107 27.75 -21.55 -0.05
C ILE A 107 28.20 -20.33 0.78
N PRO A 108 28.25 -19.11 0.22
CA PRO A 108 28.74 -17.92 0.92
C PRO A 108 27.85 -17.52 2.10
N ASP A 109 28.44 -16.98 3.18
CA ASP A 109 27.70 -16.64 4.42
C ASP A 109 26.53 -15.68 4.21
N LYS A 110 26.64 -14.75 3.25
CA LYS A 110 25.60 -13.77 2.91
C LYS A 110 24.68 -14.22 1.76
N TRP A 111 24.55 -15.53 1.51
CA TRP A 111 23.62 -16.03 0.50
C TRP A 111 22.16 -15.67 0.85
N VAL A 112 21.44 -15.16 -0.14
CA VAL A 112 20.01 -14.78 -0.07
C VAL A 112 19.20 -15.65 -1.00
N PHE A 113 19.67 -15.81 -2.23
CA PHE A 113 19.06 -16.68 -3.23
C PHE A 113 20.05 -17.73 -3.68
N ASP A 114 19.55 -18.90 -4.04
CA ASP A 114 20.34 -20.00 -4.60
C ASP A 114 19.55 -20.66 -5.74
N GLN A 115 20.01 -20.48 -6.97
CA GLN A 115 19.36 -21.00 -8.18
C GLN A 115 19.76 -22.46 -8.39
N PHE A 116 18.80 -23.39 -8.46
CA PHE A 116 19.13 -24.82 -8.47
C PHE A 116 18.40 -25.65 -9.54
N THR A 117 17.38 -25.12 -10.22
CA THR A 117 16.59 -25.88 -11.21
C THR A 117 15.81 -24.97 -12.15
N GLU A 118 15.76 -25.26 -13.43
CA GLU A 118 14.87 -24.61 -14.40
C GLU A 118 13.58 -25.42 -14.61
N ILE A 119 12.46 -24.71 -14.74
CA ILE A 119 11.16 -25.22 -15.16
C ILE A 119 10.93 -24.75 -16.59
N THR A 120 10.93 -25.68 -17.53
CA THR A 120 10.68 -25.37 -18.93
C THR A 120 9.18 -25.22 -19.23
N GLY A 121 8.80 -24.26 -20.06
CA GLY A 121 7.45 -24.13 -20.61
C GLY A 121 6.38 -23.77 -19.58
N TYR A 122 6.73 -23.03 -18.52
CA TYR A 122 5.76 -22.52 -17.55
C TYR A 122 4.65 -21.72 -18.25
N ARG A 123 3.40 -22.16 -18.02
CA ARG A 123 2.19 -21.66 -18.69
C ARG A 123 2.28 -21.62 -20.23
N GLY A 124 3.09 -22.50 -20.82
CA GLY A 124 3.30 -22.61 -22.26
C GLY A 124 4.00 -21.40 -22.90
N ARG A 125 4.68 -20.56 -22.11
CA ARG A 125 5.20 -19.26 -22.59
C ARG A 125 6.64 -18.94 -22.19
N TRP A 126 7.08 -19.33 -20.99
CA TRP A 126 8.39 -18.93 -20.47
C TRP A 126 9.05 -20.06 -19.69
N ASP A 127 10.37 -20.07 -19.68
CA ASP A 127 11.15 -20.90 -18.76
C ASP A 127 11.37 -20.12 -17.45
N LEU A 128 11.39 -20.81 -16.32
CA LEU A 128 11.54 -20.22 -14.98
C LEU A 128 12.61 -20.93 -14.17
N ASP A 129 13.54 -20.17 -13.61
CA ASP A 129 14.50 -20.70 -12.66
C ASP A 129 13.94 -20.69 -11.24
N ARG A 130 13.98 -21.85 -10.59
CA ARG A 130 13.69 -22.01 -9.17
C ARG A 130 14.90 -21.59 -8.35
N VAL A 131 14.61 -20.79 -7.34
CA VAL A 131 15.58 -20.33 -6.36
C VAL A 131 15.13 -20.74 -4.96
N ALA A 132 16.06 -21.14 -4.11
CA ALA A 132 15.86 -21.21 -2.67
C ALA A 132 16.09 -19.81 -2.08
N TYR A 133 15.37 -19.45 -1.02
CA TYR A 133 15.46 -18.15 -0.37
C TYR A 133 15.83 -18.31 1.10
N SER A 134 16.92 -17.67 1.54
CA SER A 134 17.42 -17.81 2.92
C SER A 134 16.72 -16.91 3.95
N GLY A 135 16.00 -15.88 3.50
CA GLY A 135 15.41 -14.87 4.39
C GLY A 135 16.38 -13.84 4.98
N LYS A 136 17.69 -13.94 4.71
CA LYS A 136 18.72 -13.05 5.31
C LYS A 136 18.63 -11.59 4.84
N PHE A 137 18.06 -11.36 3.66
CA PHE A 137 17.78 -10.03 3.14
C PHE A 137 16.41 -10.04 2.48
N PRO A 138 15.51 -9.07 2.74
CA PRO A 138 14.19 -9.03 2.13
C PRO A 138 14.24 -9.05 0.60
N ALA A 139 13.53 -10.00 -0.01
CA ALA A 139 13.33 -10.02 -1.46
C ALA A 139 12.48 -8.81 -1.90
N CYS A 140 12.82 -8.22 -3.04
CA CYS A 140 11.98 -7.20 -3.66
C CYS A 140 10.74 -7.87 -4.26
N SER A 141 9.65 -7.92 -3.50
CA SER A 141 8.40 -8.57 -3.90
C SER A 141 7.48 -7.68 -4.72
N LEU A 142 7.80 -6.39 -4.86
CA LEU A 142 6.98 -5.42 -5.60
C LEU A 142 7.83 -4.39 -6.33
N VAL A 143 7.32 -3.88 -7.45
CA VAL A 143 7.82 -2.69 -8.11
C VAL A 143 6.74 -1.62 -8.05
N VAL A 144 7.12 -0.40 -7.70
CA VAL A 144 6.29 0.79 -7.78
C VAL A 144 6.22 1.17 -9.25
N HIS A 145 5.18 0.76 -9.96
CA HIS A 145 5.01 1.25 -11.32
C HIS A 145 4.85 2.78 -11.27
N ASN A 146 5.85 3.51 -11.76
CA ASN A 146 5.65 4.83 -12.39
C ASN A 146 4.91 4.62 -13.72
N GLY A 147 3.80 3.87 -13.65
CA GLY A 147 2.88 3.63 -14.74
C GLY A 147 2.07 4.88 -14.89
N GLN A 148 2.06 5.37 -16.13
CA GLN A 148 1.19 6.40 -16.67
C GLN A 148 -0.22 6.29 -16.11
N SER A 149 -0.37 6.94 -14.98
CA SER A 149 -1.62 7.45 -14.54
C SER A 149 -1.65 8.88 -15.09
N LYS A 150 -2.25 9.08 -16.27
CA LYS A 150 -2.99 10.33 -16.46
C LYS A 150 -4.24 10.21 -15.57
N PHE A 151 -4.08 10.17 -14.25
CA PHE A 151 -5.22 10.14 -13.33
C PHE A 151 -5.39 11.53 -12.75
N GLN A 152 -6.66 11.86 -12.63
CA GLN A 152 -7.23 13.07 -12.07
C GLN A 152 -6.86 13.28 -10.58
N HIS A 153 -6.21 12.31 -9.92
CA HIS A 153 -5.66 12.47 -8.56
C HIS A 153 -4.61 13.60 -8.47
N ASP A 154 -3.86 13.88 -9.54
CA ASP A 154 -2.93 15.02 -9.56
C ASP A 154 -3.67 16.35 -9.40
N ASP A 155 -4.88 16.47 -9.94
CA ASP A 155 -5.70 17.68 -9.79
C ASP A 155 -6.13 17.86 -8.33
N ILE A 156 -6.51 16.77 -7.65
CA ILE A 156 -6.81 16.76 -6.21
C ILE A 156 -5.57 17.17 -5.40
N ILE A 157 -4.43 16.52 -5.64
CA ILE A 157 -3.16 16.84 -4.96
C ILE A 157 -2.78 18.31 -5.18
N ASN A 158 -2.86 18.79 -6.42
CA ASN A 158 -2.47 20.14 -6.78
C ASN A 158 -3.41 21.18 -6.15
N ALA A 159 -4.71 20.91 -6.12
CA ALA A 159 -5.69 21.76 -5.46
C ALA A 159 -5.43 21.84 -3.95
N ILE A 160 -5.28 20.71 -3.27
CA ILE A 160 -4.98 20.65 -1.83
C ILE A 160 -3.64 21.34 -1.54
N SER A 161 -2.61 21.11 -2.36
CA SER A 161 -1.31 21.75 -2.19
C SER A 161 -1.36 23.27 -2.37
N GLN A 162 -2.22 23.77 -3.27
CA GLN A 162 -2.45 25.21 -3.42
C GLN A 162 -3.16 25.80 -2.20
N ILE A 163 -4.18 25.12 -1.68
CA ILE A 163 -4.88 25.50 -0.44
C ILE A 163 -3.88 25.59 0.71
N GLU A 164 -3.06 24.56 0.92
CA GLU A 164 -2.06 24.53 1.97
C GLU A 164 -1.04 25.68 1.85
N LYS A 165 -0.52 25.93 0.64
CA LYS A 165 0.41 27.04 0.40
C LYS A 165 -0.20 28.40 0.73
N ILE A 166 -1.45 28.63 0.32
CA ILE A 166 -2.15 29.89 0.59
C ILE A 166 -2.41 30.02 2.09
N ALA A 167 -2.91 28.97 2.74
CA ALA A 167 -3.21 28.95 4.16
C ALA A 167 -1.96 29.20 5.01
N ILE A 168 -0.86 28.47 4.74
CA ILE A 168 0.43 28.64 5.45
C ILE A 168 0.97 30.07 5.28
N LYS A 169 0.83 30.66 4.08
CA LYS A 169 1.28 32.04 3.85
C LYS A 169 0.43 33.07 4.60
N LYS A 170 -0.89 32.85 4.68
CA LYS A 170 -1.85 33.81 5.24
C LYS A 170 -2.00 33.70 6.76
N LEU A 171 -1.92 32.49 7.29
CA LEU A 171 -2.15 32.13 8.69
C LEU A 171 -0.83 31.78 9.40
N LYS A 172 0.30 32.29 8.93
CA LYS A 172 1.62 31.93 9.46
C LYS A 172 1.71 32.32 10.94
N ASP A 173 2.08 31.35 11.79
CA ASP A 173 2.21 31.35 13.27
C ASP A 173 1.07 30.71 14.11
N PRO A 174 -0.24 30.87 13.84
CA PRO A 174 -1.30 30.22 14.63
C PRO A 174 -1.66 28.77 14.23
N ILE A 175 -1.39 28.29 13.01
CA ILE A 175 -1.91 26.99 12.53
C ILE A 175 -0.83 25.91 12.38
N LYS A 176 -1.02 24.75 13.02
CA LYS A 176 -0.17 23.55 12.84
C LYS A 176 -0.59 22.78 11.57
N ASN A 177 0.33 22.03 10.95
CA ASN A 177 0.02 21.25 9.75
C ASN A 177 -1.09 20.21 9.98
N GLN A 178 -1.14 19.62 11.17
CA GLN A 178 -2.22 18.70 11.56
C GLN A 178 -3.58 19.40 11.62
N GLN A 179 -3.66 20.60 12.21
CA GLN A 179 -4.89 21.39 12.25
C GLN A 179 -5.31 21.82 10.84
N LEU A 180 -4.37 22.26 10.01
CA LEU A 180 -4.65 22.62 8.62
C LEU A 180 -5.20 21.44 7.82
N SER A 181 -4.54 20.28 7.91
CA SER A 181 -4.98 19.06 7.23
C SER A 181 -6.38 18.64 7.71
N LYS A 182 -6.62 18.69 9.03
CA LYS A 182 -7.95 18.42 9.62
C LYS A 182 -9.01 19.37 9.05
N PHE A 183 -8.79 20.69 9.03
CA PHE A 183 -9.77 21.65 8.52
C PHE A 183 -10.05 21.47 7.02
N ILE A 184 -9.04 21.10 6.22
CA ILE A 184 -9.24 20.76 4.80
C ILE A 184 -10.16 19.53 4.69
N LEU A 185 -9.90 18.47 5.46
CA LEU A 185 -10.74 17.26 5.46
C LEU A 185 -12.17 17.57 5.92
N GLU A 186 -12.33 18.40 6.97
CA GLU A 186 -13.65 18.84 7.45
C GLU A 186 -14.44 19.57 6.36
N TYR A 187 -13.77 20.36 5.52
CA TYR A 187 -14.39 20.98 4.35
C TYR A 187 -14.78 19.94 3.28
N LEU A 188 -13.87 19.01 2.96
CA LEU A 188 -14.06 18.04 1.88
C LEU A 188 -15.20 17.06 2.14
N ARG A 189 -15.43 16.64 3.40
CA ARG A 189 -16.53 15.70 3.73
C ARG A 189 -17.94 16.29 3.61
N LYS A 190 -18.07 17.63 3.62
CA LYS A 190 -19.36 18.32 3.85
C LYS A 190 -20.50 18.02 2.87
N PRO A 191 -20.25 17.79 1.56
CA PRO A 191 -21.34 17.53 0.64
C PRO A 191 -22.18 16.30 1.01
N GLU A 192 -21.55 15.28 1.60
CA GLU A 192 -22.20 13.99 1.88
C GLU A 192 -22.23 13.64 3.39
N TYR A 193 -21.12 13.88 4.10
CA TYR A 193 -20.86 13.31 5.43
C TYR A 193 -20.84 14.38 6.54
N TRP A 194 -21.79 15.33 6.51
CA TRP A 194 -21.91 16.34 7.58
C TRP A 194 -23.35 16.74 7.91
N ALA A 195 -24.08 17.29 6.93
CA ALA A 195 -25.40 17.89 7.16
C ALA A 195 -26.50 17.28 6.28
N LYS A 196 -26.24 16.12 5.66
CA LYS A 196 -27.17 15.49 4.74
C LYS A 196 -28.31 14.79 5.48
N GLU A 197 -29.53 15.26 5.22
CA GLU A 197 -30.79 14.61 5.58
C GLU A 197 -30.83 13.98 7.00
N ASN A 198 -31.15 12.69 7.08
CA ASN A 198 -31.42 11.93 8.31
C ASN A 198 -30.17 11.32 8.95
N THR A 199 -28.98 11.62 8.43
CA THR A 199 -27.67 11.17 8.94
C THR A 199 -26.82 12.31 9.51
N ALA A 200 -27.27 13.57 9.40
CA ALA A 200 -26.54 14.76 9.86
C ALA A 200 -26.06 14.65 11.31
N LEU A 201 -26.97 14.33 12.25
CA LEU A 201 -26.62 14.22 13.67
C LEU A 201 -25.58 13.12 13.93
N MET A 202 -25.67 12.01 13.20
CA MET A 202 -24.73 10.90 13.33
C MET A 202 -23.32 11.34 12.92
N TRP A 203 -23.16 12.00 11.78
CA TRP A 203 -21.84 12.48 11.32
C TRP A 203 -21.26 13.58 12.19
N GLN A 204 -22.11 14.49 12.69
CA GLN A 204 -21.69 15.56 13.60
C GLN A 204 -21.21 15.04 14.96
N VAL A 205 -21.82 13.96 15.46
CA VAL A 205 -21.39 13.29 16.69
C VAL A 205 -20.17 12.42 16.44
N TYR A 206 -20.14 11.70 15.32
CA TYR A 206 -19.06 10.77 15.00
C TYR A 206 -17.76 11.49 14.65
N THR A 207 -17.79 12.63 13.97
CA THR A 207 -16.57 13.36 13.59
C THR A 207 -16.68 14.86 13.90
N PRO A 208 -16.76 15.25 15.19
CA PRO A 208 -17.14 16.60 15.59
C PRO A 208 -16.12 17.66 15.15
N GLU A 209 -16.64 18.84 14.77
CA GLU A 209 -15.82 20.05 14.59
C GLU A 209 -15.61 20.75 15.94
N SER A 210 -14.48 21.43 16.09
CA SER A 210 -14.16 22.19 17.30
C SER A 210 -15.10 23.39 17.50
N TYR A 211 -15.45 23.65 18.78
CA TYR A 211 -16.21 24.82 19.22
C TYR A 211 -15.31 25.91 19.83
N ASP A 212 -14.00 25.68 19.92
CA ASP A 212 -13.05 26.68 20.42
C ASP A 212 -13.03 27.89 19.48
N SER A 213 -13.22 29.09 20.02
CA SER A 213 -13.39 30.30 19.22
C SER A 213 -12.16 30.64 18.37
N SER A 214 -10.96 30.31 18.85
CA SER A 214 -9.72 30.54 18.10
C SER A 214 -9.58 29.54 16.93
N GLU A 215 -9.93 28.27 17.16
CA GLU A 215 -9.94 27.26 16.09
C GLU A 215 -11.03 27.52 15.05
N VAL A 216 -12.21 27.98 15.48
CA VAL A 216 -13.30 28.33 14.57
C VAL A 216 -12.89 29.45 13.60
N ILE A 217 -12.19 30.48 14.07
CA ILE A 217 -11.69 31.56 13.20
C ILE A 217 -10.71 31.03 12.16
N LEU A 218 -9.76 30.17 12.57
CA LEU A 218 -8.81 29.55 11.65
C LEU A 218 -9.49 28.65 10.62
N LYS A 219 -10.42 27.80 11.08
CA LYS A 219 -11.23 26.92 10.23
C LYS A 219 -12.03 27.71 9.20
N GLU A 220 -12.68 28.81 9.59
CA GLU A 220 -13.45 29.64 8.66
C GLU A 220 -12.57 30.30 7.59
N GLU A 221 -11.33 30.65 7.93
CA GLU A 221 -10.37 31.13 6.93
C GLU A 221 -9.96 30.00 5.97
N VAL A 222 -9.63 28.82 6.50
CA VAL A 222 -9.29 27.64 5.66
C VAL A 222 -10.46 27.25 4.76
N ASN A 223 -11.70 27.25 5.27
CA ASN A 223 -12.91 26.98 4.49
C ASN A 223 -13.06 27.97 3.31
N ARG A 224 -12.79 29.27 3.55
CA ARG A 224 -12.82 30.29 2.48
C ARG A 224 -11.76 30.04 1.41
N ILE A 225 -10.56 29.63 1.81
CA ILE A 225 -9.48 29.26 0.87
C ILE A 225 -9.90 27.99 0.11
N CYS A 226 -10.37 26.96 0.80
CA CYS A 226 -10.84 25.72 0.17
C CYS A 226 -11.91 26.00 -0.88
N LYS A 227 -12.95 26.78 -0.54
CA LYS A 227 -14.02 27.15 -1.46
C LYS A 227 -13.55 27.93 -2.69
N SER A 228 -12.46 28.70 -2.56
CA SER A 228 -11.89 29.44 -3.70
C SER A 228 -11.17 28.56 -4.73
N ILE A 229 -10.70 27.37 -4.31
CA ILE A 229 -9.96 26.43 -5.16
C ILE A 229 -10.81 25.22 -5.55
N ILE A 230 -11.58 24.69 -4.58
CA ILE A 230 -12.49 23.55 -4.69
C ILE A 230 -13.88 24.05 -4.26
N PRO A 231 -14.64 24.73 -5.14
CA PRO A 231 -15.96 25.26 -4.79
C PRO A 231 -16.99 24.16 -4.50
N ASP A 232 -16.81 23.00 -5.13
CA ASP A 232 -17.61 21.79 -4.92
C ASP A 232 -16.68 20.56 -4.82
N PRO A 233 -16.52 19.93 -3.63
CA PRO A 233 -15.73 18.71 -3.51
C PRO A 233 -16.26 17.55 -4.36
N GLY A 234 -17.58 17.47 -4.60
CA GLY A 234 -18.21 16.40 -5.36
C GLY A 234 -17.87 16.43 -6.86
N GLN A 235 -17.22 17.48 -7.34
CA GLN A 235 -16.73 17.55 -8.72
C GLN A 235 -15.74 16.41 -9.06
N PHE A 236 -15.08 15.84 -8.04
CA PHE A 236 -14.13 14.73 -8.20
C PHE A 236 -14.79 13.35 -8.13
N LYS A 237 -16.10 13.24 -7.89
CA LYS A 237 -16.75 11.95 -7.58
C LYS A 237 -16.72 10.91 -8.70
N THR A 238 -16.59 11.36 -9.96
CA THR A 238 -16.35 10.46 -11.11
C THR A 238 -14.94 9.84 -11.09
N THR A 239 -14.02 10.59 -10.48
CA THR A 239 -12.65 10.31 -10.05
C THR A 239 -12.39 9.25 -9.02
N TYR A 240 -12.87 9.65 -7.85
CA TYR A 240 -12.41 9.29 -6.53
C TYR A 240 -13.43 9.89 -5.57
N ASP A 241 -13.95 9.11 -4.63
CA ASP A 241 -14.94 9.62 -3.68
C ASP A 241 -14.21 10.38 -2.57
N LEU A 242 -13.93 11.66 -2.84
CA LEU A 242 -13.14 12.52 -1.97
C LEU A 242 -13.88 12.83 -0.67
N GLU A 243 -15.20 12.91 -0.73
CA GLU A 243 -16.06 13.08 0.43
C GLU A 243 -15.98 11.87 1.36
N HIS A 244 -16.07 10.65 0.82
CA HIS A 244 -15.94 9.40 1.57
C HIS A 244 -14.56 9.32 2.19
N PHE A 245 -13.50 9.48 1.38
CA PHE A 245 -12.12 9.50 1.88
C PHE A 245 -11.95 10.47 3.05
N ALA A 246 -12.46 11.70 2.94
CA ALA A 246 -12.33 12.69 4.00
C ALA A 246 -13.05 12.27 5.29
N ALA A 247 -14.23 11.67 5.18
CA ALA A 247 -14.97 11.11 6.31
C ALA A 247 -14.19 9.97 6.99
N THR A 248 -13.60 9.05 6.21
CA THR A 248 -12.77 7.95 6.73
C THR A 248 -11.54 8.46 7.48
N VAL A 249 -10.81 9.44 6.91
CA VAL A 249 -9.64 10.02 7.58
C VAL A 249 -10.04 10.64 8.92
N LEU A 250 -11.11 11.42 8.94
CA LEU A 250 -11.58 12.10 10.15
C LEU A 250 -12.10 11.12 11.21
N GLY A 251 -12.80 10.05 10.80
CA GLY A 251 -13.21 8.97 11.70
C GLY A 251 -12.01 8.34 12.40
N ASN A 252 -10.95 8.05 11.65
CA ASN A 252 -9.70 7.55 12.24
C ASN A 252 -9.05 8.61 13.13
N ILE A 253 -8.86 9.86 12.70
CA ILE A 253 -8.25 10.90 13.55
C ILE A 253 -9.02 11.11 14.87
N CYS A 254 -10.35 11.01 14.86
CA CYS A 254 -11.18 11.22 16.04
C CYS A 254 -11.17 10.04 17.03
N HIS A 255 -10.98 8.81 16.54
CA HIS A 255 -11.24 7.59 17.33
C HIS A 255 -10.06 6.62 17.39
N PHE A 256 -8.89 7.01 16.87
CA PHE A 256 -7.71 6.17 16.84
C PHE A 256 -6.84 6.40 18.07
N ASP A 257 -7.10 5.63 19.13
CA ASP A 257 -6.27 5.64 20.35
C ASP A 257 -5.10 4.65 20.25
N SER A 258 -5.35 3.43 19.76
CA SER A 258 -4.35 2.38 19.54
C SER A 258 -4.83 1.38 18.49
N VAL A 259 -3.90 0.73 17.79
CA VAL A 259 -4.25 -0.30 16.80
C VAL A 259 -4.58 -1.61 17.51
N SER A 260 -5.81 -2.08 17.32
CA SER A 260 -6.16 -3.48 17.55
C SER A 260 -6.24 -4.20 16.22
N TYR A 261 -5.57 -5.35 16.10
CA TYR A 261 -5.50 -6.08 14.83
C TYR A 261 -6.65 -7.07 14.66
N ASP A 262 -7.24 -7.54 15.74
CA ASP A 262 -8.22 -8.63 15.81
C ASP A 262 -9.52 -8.21 16.50
N TYR A 263 -9.67 -6.93 16.84
CA TYR A 263 -10.88 -6.37 17.42
C TYR A 263 -11.36 -5.14 16.66
N PHE A 264 -12.68 -4.95 16.59
CA PHE A 264 -13.34 -3.80 16.02
C PHE A 264 -12.91 -2.51 16.72
N MET A 265 -12.56 -1.50 15.92
CA MET A 265 -12.25 -0.17 16.40
C MET A 265 -13.39 0.77 16.00
N PHE A 266 -13.79 1.68 16.89
CA PHE A 266 -14.85 2.64 16.59
C PHE A 266 -14.52 3.50 15.34
N ALA A 267 -13.22 3.73 15.09
CA ALA A 267 -12.70 4.33 13.86
C ALA A 267 -13.11 3.61 12.55
N ASP A 268 -13.28 2.28 12.59
CA ASP A 268 -13.64 1.48 11.40
C ASP A 268 -15.05 1.81 10.88
N LEU A 269 -15.93 2.37 11.71
CA LEU A 269 -17.29 2.79 11.31
C LEU A 269 -17.29 3.92 10.29
N GLY A 270 -16.21 4.70 10.25
CA GLY A 270 -16.04 5.81 9.32
C GLY A 270 -15.62 5.37 7.93
N GLY A 271 -15.48 4.07 7.71
CA GLY A 271 -15.15 3.51 6.41
C GLY A 271 -15.62 2.06 6.29
N TRP A 272 -14.69 1.20 5.86
CA TRP A 272 -14.92 -0.15 5.34
C TRP A 272 -15.95 -1.05 6.03
N ILE A 273 -16.14 -0.95 7.35
CA ILE A 273 -16.96 -1.92 8.07
C ILE A 273 -18.45 -1.72 7.85
N LEU A 274 -18.90 -0.47 7.64
CA LEU A 274 -20.29 -0.18 7.34
C LEU A 274 -20.61 -0.50 5.88
N ASP A 275 -19.68 -0.28 4.95
CA ASP A 275 -19.83 -0.68 3.55
C ASP A 275 -19.87 -2.20 3.40
N LEU A 276 -19.07 -2.92 4.20
CA LEU A 276 -19.13 -4.39 4.27
C LEU A 276 -20.50 -4.90 4.74
N LEU A 277 -21.15 -4.21 5.69
CA LEU A 277 -22.53 -4.49 6.09
C LEU A 277 -23.54 -4.09 5.01
N GLN A 278 -23.29 -2.99 4.30
CA GLN A 278 -24.16 -2.49 3.25
C GLN A 278 -24.22 -3.43 2.05
N ILE A 279 -23.06 -3.90 1.56
CA ILE A 279 -23.00 -4.88 0.47
C ILE A 279 -23.68 -6.20 0.85
N TRP A 280 -23.50 -6.66 2.09
CA TRP A 280 -24.24 -7.81 2.60
C TRP A 280 -25.75 -7.56 2.60
N GLY A 281 -26.20 -6.41 3.11
CA GLY A 281 -27.60 -6.02 3.13
C GLY A 281 -28.24 -5.96 1.75
N ASN A 282 -27.49 -5.45 0.75
CA ASN A 282 -27.94 -5.41 -0.64
C ASN A 282 -28.08 -6.82 -1.24
N SER A 283 -27.18 -7.76 -0.89
CA SER A 283 -27.35 -9.17 -1.29
C SER A 283 -28.67 -9.78 -0.79
N GLN A 284 -29.13 -9.38 0.41
CA GLN A 284 -30.40 -9.84 0.96
C GLN A 284 -31.60 -9.26 0.18
N LYS A 285 -31.53 -7.99 -0.21
CA LYS A 285 -32.55 -7.33 -1.03
C LYS A 285 -32.64 -7.94 -2.44
N GLU A 286 -31.51 -8.37 -3.00
CA GLU A 286 -31.44 -9.09 -4.27
C GLU A 286 -31.89 -10.56 -4.17
N GLY A 287 -32.16 -11.07 -2.95
CA GLY A 287 -32.58 -12.45 -2.73
C GLY A 287 -31.47 -13.48 -2.96
N ILE A 288 -30.20 -13.06 -2.81
CA ILE A 288 -29.05 -13.96 -2.96
C ILE A 288 -29.09 -15.00 -1.84
N GLN A 289 -29.23 -16.27 -2.24
CA GLN A 289 -29.23 -17.37 -1.28
C GLN A 289 -27.84 -17.53 -0.67
N LYS A 290 -27.79 -17.87 0.62
CA LYS A 290 -26.56 -18.01 1.41
C LYS A 290 -25.45 -18.83 0.75
N GLN A 291 -25.80 -19.93 0.07
CA GLN A 291 -24.82 -20.79 -0.62
C GLN A 291 -24.12 -20.13 -1.83
N TYR A 292 -24.69 -19.05 -2.36
CA TYR A 292 -24.14 -18.27 -3.47
C TYR A 292 -23.54 -16.93 -3.03
N LEU A 293 -23.69 -16.55 -1.75
CA LEU A 293 -23.29 -15.26 -1.23
C LEU A 293 -21.80 -14.98 -1.46
N GLN A 294 -20.92 -15.94 -1.16
CA GLN A 294 -19.47 -15.76 -1.34
C GLN A 294 -19.10 -15.48 -2.80
N ASN A 295 -19.70 -16.19 -3.75
CA ASN A 295 -19.46 -15.98 -5.17
C ASN A 295 -19.99 -14.62 -5.63
N TRP A 296 -21.19 -14.23 -5.19
CA TRP A 296 -21.76 -12.92 -5.50
C TRP A 296 -20.87 -11.79 -4.94
N LEU A 297 -20.44 -11.90 -3.69
CA LEU A 297 -19.51 -10.94 -3.06
C LEU A 297 -18.20 -10.84 -3.85
N SER A 298 -17.63 -11.97 -4.31
CA SER A 298 -16.37 -11.97 -5.06
C SER A 298 -16.44 -11.21 -6.40
N VAL A 299 -17.63 -11.02 -6.94
CA VAL A 299 -17.89 -10.26 -8.19
C VAL A 299 -18.25 -8.81 -7.90
N CYS A 300 -18.94 -8.55 -6.78
CA CYS A 300 -19.50 -7.26 -6.45
C CYS A 300 -18.58 -6.36 -5.62
N LEU A 301 -17.87 -6.93 -4.63
CA LEU A 301 -17.03 -6.17 -3.71
C LEU A 301 -15.82 -5.59 -4.45
N GLY A 302 -15.67 -4.27 -4.40
CA GLY A 302 -14.60 -3.57 -5.11
C GLY A 302 -14.77 -3.58 -6.63
N SER A 303 -15.97 -3.90 -7.14
CA SER A 303 -16.27 -3.86 -8.57
C SER A 303 -16.25 -2.43 -9.11
N ARG A 304 -15.77 -2.27 -10.35
CA ARG A 304 -15.81 -0.99 -11.08
C ARG A 304 -17.08 -0.82 -11.90
N SER A 305 -17.84 -1.88 -12.09
CA SER A 305 -19.00 -1.94 -12.99
C SER A 305 -20.32 -2.20 -12.27
N ILE A 306 -20.27 -2.70 -11.03
CA ILE A 306 -21.44 -3.07 -10.26
C ILE A 306 -21.52 -2.21 -9.01
N GLU A 307 -22.53 -1.36 -8.94
CA GLU A 307 -22.88 -0.61 -7.73
C GLU A 307 -23.57 -1.56 -6.74
N SER A 308 -22.82 -2.08 -5.77
CA SER A 308 -23.29 -3.07 -4.79
C SER A 308 -23.33 -2.55 -3.35
N GLY A 309 -22.91 -1.30 -3.13
CA GLY A 309 -22.77 -0.68 -1.80
C GLY A 309 -21.40 -0.84 -1.16
N PHE A 310 -20.48 -1.60 -1.77
CA PHE A 310 -19.05 -1.53 -1.44
C PHE A 310 -18.23 -1.69 -2.72
N ASP A 311 -18.32 -0.67 -3.58
CA ASP A 311 -17.72 -0.69 -4.92
C ASP A 311 -16.22 -0.33 -4.90
N TYR A 312 -15.59 -0.24 -6.07
CA TYR A 312 -14.16 0.09 -6.17
C TYR A 312 -13.81 1.45 -5.55
N LYS A 313 -14.66 2.46 -5.71
CA LYS A 313 -14.39 3.81 -5.21
C LYS A 313 -14.46 3.82 -3.69
N ASP A 314 -15.47 3.19 -3.10
CA ASP A 314 -15.62 3.06 -1.64
C ASP A 314 -14.41 2.31 -1.04
N LEU A 315 -14.08 1.13 -1.58
CA LEU A 315 -12.94 0.34 -1.11
C LEU A 315 -11.62 1.12 -1.14
N MET A 316 -11.38 1.89 -2.20
CA MET A 316 -10.18 2.71 -2.27
C MET A 316 -10.25 3.86 -1.27
N SER A 317 -11.34 4.62 -1.22
CA SER A 317 -11.51 5.72 -0.26
C SER A 317 -11.31 5.28 1.20
N ASP A 318 -11.75 4.07 1.55
CA ASP A 318 -11.52 3.47 2.86
C ASP A 318 -10.06 3.15 3.16
N VAL A 319 -9.44 2.40 2.25
CA VAL A 319 -8.04 1.98 2.32
C VAL A 319 -7.15 3.21 2.44
N ASP A 320 -7.43 4.21 1.62
CA ASP A 320 -6.65 5.42 1.52
C ASP A 320 -6.87 6.34 2.71
N GLY A 321 -8.11 6.43 3.18
CA GLY A 321 -8.47 7.22 4.35
C GLY A 321 -7.78 6.70 5.60
N TYR A 322 -7.75 5.38 5.80
CA TYR A 322 -7.02 4.76 6.89
C TYR A 322 -5.51 5.04 6.80
N LEU A 323 -4.90 4.81 5.63
CA LEU A 323 -3.47 5.07 5.43
C LEU A 323 -3.12 6.54 5.66
N ALA A 324 -3.96 7.46 5.16
CA ALA A 324 -3.75 8.88 5.35
C ALA A 324 -3.85 9.28 6.82
N ALA A 325 -4.82 8.74 7.56
CA ALA A 325 -4.95 9.00 8.99
C ALA A 325 -3.71 8.53 9.77
N MET A 326 -3.22 7.31 9.50
CA MET A 326 -1.99 6.81 10.12
C MET A 326 -0.78 7.71 9.85
N MET A 327 -0.66 8.22 8.63
CA MET A 327 0.45 9.09 8.23
C MET A 327 0.32 10.52 8.76
N LEU A 328 -0.90 11.03 8.96
CA LEU A 328 -1.15 12.34 9.56
C LEU A 328 -0.98 12.34 11.08
N HIS A 329 -1.19 11.17 11.71
CA HIS A 329 -0.96 10.96 13.13
C HIS A 329 0.53 11.10 13.50
N ASP A 330 1.44 10.77 12.59
CA ASP A 330 2.89 10.93 12.78
C ASP A 330 3.46 12.16 12.04
N LYS A 331 4.33 12.92 12.71
CA LYS A 331 5.21 13.96 12.11
C LYS A 331 4.57 15.10 11.31
N ASN A 332 3.71 15.93 11.90
CA ASN A 332 3.42 17.30 11.41
C ASN A 332 3.27 17.40 9.86
N ALA A 333 2.68 16.40 9.23
CA ALA A 333 2.67 16.25 7.78
C ALA A 333 1.51 17.05 7.18
N LEU A 334 1.67 17.47 5.92
CA LEU A 334 0.59 18.07 5.15
C LEU A 334 -0.20 16.99 4.39
N LEU A 335 -1.52 17.19 4.26
CA LEU A 335 -2.40 16.27 3.53
C LEU A 335 -1.92 16.06 2.08
N SER A 336 -1.43 17.09 1.40
CA SER A 336 -0.92 16.93 0.03
C SER A 336 0.36 16.10 -0.06
N GLU A 337 1.18 16.06 1.00
CA GLU A 337 2.38 15.20 1.05
C GLU A 337 1.98 13.74 1.26
N VAL A 338 1.02 13.51 2.16
CA VAL A 338 0.45 12.19 2.43
C VAL A 338 -0.22 11.63 1.16
N LEU A 339 -1.08 12.41 0.51
CA LEU A 339 -1.75 12.00 -0.73
C LEU A 339 -0.76 11.75 -1.87
N ARG A 340 0.29 12.55 -1.99
CA ARG A 340 1.38 12.29 -2.97
C ARG A 340 2.03 10.94 -2.74
N TYR A 341 2.30 10.58 -1.49
CA TYR A 341 2.85 9.28 -1.17
C TYR A 341 1.85 8.16 -1.50
N ILE A 342 0.63 8.25 -1.00
CA ILE A 342 -0.40 7.21 -1.19
C ILE A 342 -0.70 6.99 -2.68
N PHE A 343 -0.94 8.07 -3.43
CA PHE A 343 -1.24 7.98 -4.87
C PHE A 343 -0.02 7.63 -5.74
N SER A 344 1.21 7.66 -5.20
CA SER A 344 2.38 7.10 -5.89
C SER A 344 2.42 5.57 -5.88
N LEU A 345 1.64 4.94 -5.01
CA LEU A 345 1.54 3.48 -4.91
C LEU A 345 0.47 2.95 -5.87
N ALA A 346 0.73 1.78 -6.46
CA ALA A 346 -0.29 1.06 -7.23
C ALA A 346 -1.50 0.70 -6.33
N PRO A 347 -2.74 0.65 -6.86
CA PRO A 347 -3.93 0.34 -6.08
C PRO A 347 -3.82 -0.93 -5.21
N LEU A 348 -3.29 -2.03 -5.75
CA LEU A 348 -3.07 -3.25 -4.97
C LEU A 348 -2.12 -3.03 -3.79
N ASN A 349 -1.04 -2.26 -3.96
CA ASN A 349 -0.08 -1.99 -2.89
C ASN A 349 -0.72 -1.20 -1.75
N ARG A 350 -1.64 -0.27 -2.07
CA ARG A 350 -2.38 0.51 -1.07
C ARG A 350 -3.29 -0.40 -0.26
N ARG A 351 -4.08 -1.25 -0.93
CA ARG A 351 -4.94 -2.25 -0.29
C ARG A 351 -4.15 -3.24 0.58
N SER A 352 -3.01 -3.71 0.09
CA SER A 352 -2.12 -4.62 0.82
C SER A 352 -1.48 -3.94 2.04
N LEU A 353 -1.09 -2.67 1.92
CA LEU A 353 -0.54 -1.90 3.03
C LEU A 353 -1.60 -1.62 4.11
N PHE A 354 -2.84 -1.31 3.72
CA PHE A 354 -3.97 -1.25 4.64
C PHE A 354 -4.16 -2.59 5.35
N CYS A 355 -4.18 -3.70 4.62
CA CYS A 355 -4.32 -5.04 5.20
C CYS A 355 -3.20 -5.37 6.20
N LEU A 356 -1.95 -5.02 5.86
CA LEU A 356 -0.81 -5.18 6.75
C LEU A 356 -0.97 -4.36 8.03
N ASN A 357 -1.35 -3.09 7.89
CA ASN A 357 -1.40 -2.16 9.02
C ASN A 357 -2.62 -2.35 9.92
N ARG A 358 -3.77 -2.76 9.37
CA ARG A 358 -5.01 -2.96 10.12
C ARG A 358 -5.17 -4.41 10.61
N PHE A 359 -4.66 -5.39 9.87
CA PHE A 359 -4.91 -6.83 10.11
C PHE A 359 -3.63 -7.69 10.13
N LYS A 360 -2.43 -7.11 10.23
CA LYS A 360 -1.14 -7.83 10.10
C LYS A 360 -0.95 -8.58 8.79
N GLY A 361 -1.79 -8.33 7.79
CA GLY A 361 -1.81 -9.12 6.55
C GLY A 361 -2.38 -10.53 6.75
N GLU A 362 -3.10 -10.76 7.86
CA GLU A 362 -3.64 -12.08 8.21
C GLU A 362 -5.16 -12.13 8.04
N ARG A 363 -5.64 -13.11 7.28
CA ARG A 363 -7.09 -13.35 7.07
C ARG A 363 -7.85 -13.52 8.39
N LYS A 364 -7.25 -14.21 9.36
CA LYS A 364 -7.85 -14.45 10.68
C LYS A 364 -8.13 -13.15 11.43
N CYS A 365 -7.28 -12.14 11.28
CA CYS A 365 -7.52 -10.83 11.89
C CYS A 365 -8.74 -10.14 11.29
N VAL A 366 -8.96 -10.23 9.97
CA VAL A 366 -10.19 -9.72 9.32
C VAL A 366 -11.43 -10.44 9.84
N GLU A 367 -11.36 -11.78 9.96
CA GLU A 367 -12.43 -12.59 10.53
C GLU A 367 -12.74 -12.17 11.98
N SER A 368 -11.73 -12.04 12.84
CA SER A 368 -11.90 -11.66 14.24
C SER A 368 -12.44 -10.24 14.43
N VAL A 369 -11.99 -9.28 13.62
CA VAL A 369 -12.51 -7.92 13.67
C VAL A 369 -14.01 -7.91 13.33
N PHE A 370 -14.40 -8.58 12.24
CA PHE A 370 -15.80 -8.61 11.84
C PHE A 370 -16.68 -9.41 12.81
N ASP A 371 -16.17 -10.53 13.32
CA ASP A 371 -16.83 -11.29 14.39
C ASP A 371 -17.01 -10.45 15.66
N SER A 372 -16.01 -9.67 16.06
CA SER A 372 -16.13 -8.79 17.23
C SER A 372 -17.13 -7.63 17.03
N LEU A 373 -17.33 -7.16 15.79
CA LEU A 373 -18.37 -6.18 15.48
C LEU A 373 -19.76 -6.80 15.64
N VAL A 374 -19.96 -7.98 15.04
CA VAL A 374 -21.28 -8.61 14.98
C VAL A 374 -21.60 -9.32 16.29
N ASN A 375 -20.67 -10.02 16.91
CA ASN A 375 -20.93 -10.88 18.07
C ASN A 375 -20.28 -10.37 19.37
N GLY A 376 -19.45 -9.33 19.32
CA GLY A 376 -18.69 -8.85 20.48
C GLY A 376 -19.48 -8.00 21.48
N LEU A 377 -18.77 -7.61 22.54
CA LEU A 377 -19.29 -6.96 23.75
C LEU A 377 -19.84 -5.51 23.62
N PRO A 378 -19.51 -4.65 22.62
CA PRO A 378 -19.84 -3.22 22.72
C PRO A 378 -21.34 -2.90 22.52
N ARG A 379 -22.17 -3.88 22.16
CA ARG A 379 -23.63 -3.71 22.01
C ARG A 379 -24.33 -3.21 23.28
N ASN A 380 -23.80 -3.55 24.46
CA ASN A 380 -24.38 -3.15 25.74
C ASN A 380 -23.81 -1.83 26.28
N GLU A 381 -22.68 -1.36 25.74
CA GLU A 381 -21.96 -0.18 26.22
C GLU A 381 -22.21 1.06 25.36
N ILE A 382 -22.56 0.88 24.08
CA ILE A 382 -22.85 1.97 23.15
C ILE A 382 -24.36 1.99 22.86
N PRO A 383 -25.12 2.97 23.39
CA PRO A 383 -26.55 3.09 23.12
C PRO A 383 -26.84 3.16 21.62
N PHE A 384 -27.86 2.42 21.18
CA PHE A 384 -28.32 2.39 19.78
C PHE A 384 -27.30 1.84 18.77
N PHE A 385 -26.21 1.21 19.20
CA PHE A 385 -25.18 0.65 18.31
C PHE A 385 -25.75 -0.34 17.30
N ASP A 386 -26.59 -1.28 17.76
CA ASP A 386 -27.30 -2.22 16.88
C ASP A 386 -28.18 -1.52 15.85
N ALA A 387 -28.81 -0.40 16.22
CA ALA A 387 -29.63 0.37 15.30
C ALA A 387 -28.79 1.01 14.19
N ILE A 388 -27.54 1.42 14.48
CA ILE A 388 -26.60 1.92 13.48
C ILE A 388 -26.23 0.80 12.50
N LEU A 389 -25.85 -0.38 13.00
CA LEU A 389 -25.44 -1.50 12.15
C LEU A 389 -26.60 -2.03 11.27
N LEU A 390 -27.80 -2.12 11.83
CA LEU A 390 -29.01 -2.49 11.08
C LEU A 390 -29.39 -1.44 10.04
N ARG A 391 -29.18 -0.15 10.35
CA ARG A 391 -29.40 0.94 9.40
C ARG A 391 -28.39 0.90 8.24
N ALA A 392 -27.12 0.65 8.54
CA ALA A 392 -26.07 0.54 7.52
C ALA A 392 -26.31 -0.63 6.57
N SER A 393 -26.69 -1.80 7.11
CA SER A 393 -27.09 -2.95 6.30
C SER A 393 -28.44 -2.78 5.61
N ALA A 394 -29.28 -1.83 6.05
CA ALA A 394 -30.67 -1.71 5.60
C ALA A 394 -31.42 -3.06 5.63
N SER A 395 -31.15 -3.84 6.68
CA SER A 395 -31.67 -5.20 6.91
C SER A 395 -32.32 -5.28 8.29
N ASN A 396 -33.11 -6.34 8.52
CA ASN A 396 -33.77 -6.59 9.80
C ASN A 396 -32.93 -7.43 10.77
N ARG A 397 -31.78 -7.94 10.30
CA ARG A 397 -30.81 -8.71 11.09
C ARG A 397 -29.40 -8.35 10.63
N LEU A 398 -28.41 -8.84 11.37
CA LEU A 398 -27.01 -8.81 10.97
C LEU A 398 -26.59 -10.18 10.37
N PRO A 399 -25.43 -10.26 9.69
CA PRO A 399 -24.91 -11.52 9.16
C PRO A 399 -24.77 -12.58 10.26
N ASP A 400 -25.04 -13.84 9.93
CA ASP A 400 -24.67 -14.96 10.81
C ASP A 400 -23.18 -15.31 10.69
N GLU A 401 -22.68 -16.21 11.55
CA GLU A 401 -21.27 -16.59 11.61
C GLU A 401 -20.67 -16.99 10.25
N SER A 402 -21.43 -17.75 9.45
CA SER A 402 -20.94 -18.20 8.14
C SER A 402 -21.02 -17.13 7.06
N GLU A 403 -22.02 -16.25 7.11
CA GLU A 403 -22.09 -15.08 6.23
C GLU A 403 -20.96 -14.10 6.56
N SER A 404 -20.67 -13.90 7.85
CA SER A 404 -19.53 -13.13 8.34
C SER A 404 -18.21 -13.67 7.81
N LYS A 405 -18.02 -14.98 7.84
CA LYS A 405 -16.84 -15.62 7.26
C LYS A 405 -16.70 -15.36 5.75
N TYR A 406 -17.79 -15.45 4.98
CA TYR A 406 -17.76 -15.15 3.55
C TYR A 406 -17.36 -13.70 3.26
N LEU A 407 -17.89 -12.75 4.04
CA LEU A 407 -17.54 -11.33 3.94
C LEU A 407 -16.05 -11.10 4.23
N SER A 408 -15.54 -11.65 5.33
CA SER A 408 -14.13 -11.54 5.71
C SER A 408 -13.19 -12.18 4.69
N ASP A 409 -13.55 -13.35 4.16
CA ASP A 409 -12.77 -14.05 3.14
C ASP A 409 -12.64 -13.23 1.85
N VAL A 410 -13.77 -12.70 1.36
CA VAL A 410 -13.80 -11.92 0.12
C VAL A 410 -13.10 -10.57 0.31
N LEU A 411 -13.31 -9.89 1.45
CA LEU A 411 -12.59 -8.65 1.74
C LEU A 411 -11.09 -8.90 1.81
N PHE A 412 -10.62 -9.93 2.52
CA PHE A 412 -9.20 -10.26 2.58
C PHE A 412 -8.62 -10.52 1.19
N HIS A 413 -9.34 -11.26 0.35
CA HIS A 413 -8.94 -11.49 -1.04
C HIS A 413 -8.85 -10.18 -1.83
N ALA A 414 -9.88 -9.32 -1.76
CA ALA A 414 -9.89 -8.01 -2.40
C ALA A 414 -8.80 -7.08 -1.87
N LEU A 415 -8.29 -7.28 -0.66
CA LEU A 415 -7.19 -6.48 -0.13
C LEU A 415 -5.80 -6.95 -0.59
N THR A 416 -5.68 -8.23 -0.95
CA THR A 416 -4.37 -8.89 -1.15
C THR A 416 -4.13 -9.39 -2.57
N HIS A 417 -5.15 -9.40 -3.42
CA HIS A 417 -5.08 -9.88 -4.80
C HIS A 417 -5.64 -8.84 -5.78
N ASP A 418 -5.17 -8.91 -7.03
CA ASP A 418 -5.80 -8.15 -8.12
C ASP A 418 -7.22 -8.67 -8.35
N PHE A 419 -8.12 -7.75 -8.73
CA PHE A 419 -9.44 -8.14 -9.18
C PHE A 419 -9.29 -8.98 -10.46
N ILE A 420 -10.07 -10.05 -10.55
CA ILE A 420 -10.23 -10.76 -11.81
C ILE A 420 -11.09 -9.85 -12.67
N ASP A 421 -10.46 -9.04 -13.52
CA ASP A 421 -11.17 -8.29 -14.55
C ASP A 421 -11.88 -9.34 -15.44
N GLY A 422 -13.21 -9.34 -15.38
CA GLY A 422 -14.07 -10.17 -16.23
C GLY A 422 -14.06 -9.74 -17.69
#